data_AF-A0A820DPE5-F1
#
_entry.id   AF-A0A820DPE5-F1
#
_cell.length_a   1.000
_cell.length_b   1.000
_cell.length_c   1.000
_cell.angle_alpha   90.00
_cell.angle_beta   90.00
_cell.angle_gamma   90.00
#
_symmetry.space_group_name_H-M   'P 1'
#
loop_
_entity.id
_entity.type
_entity.pdbx_description
1 polymer ?
#
loop_
_entity_poly.entity_id
_entity_poly.type
_entity_poly.pdbx_seq_one_letter_code
_entity_poly.pdbx_strand_id
1 'polypeptide(L)'
;VLGGYGYDLCSLDSGWSVGAEGDEYGRIIYDSSIFNIPQLADHLHSKNLKLGVYIVPGYFANDANKTVFDTNYSLSEIGNGHNNGLARIDLNYSHPGAQKWCNSVIDQFAQWGVDMVKLDYVTPGSPDNGVNLLKDNSGIVVCFHNAIAQQKRQIRLDISWKLSRDEPYYTIWRTNADTIRTDQDLNGGPGVQT
;
A
#
# COMPACT_ATOMS: atom_id res chain seq x y z
N VAL A 1 4.19 12.35 -27.47
CA VAL A 1 4.07 12.34 -25.99
C VAL A 1 3.61 10.94 -25.59
N LEU A 2 4.18 10.32 -24.55
CA LEU A 2 3.92 8.92 -24.20
C LEU A 2 2.44 8.62 -23.90
N GLY A 3 1.68 9.60 -23.38
CA GLY A 3 0.24 9.46 -23.13
C GLY A 3 -0.59 9.11 -24.37
N GLY A 4 -0.16 9.52 -25.58
CA GLY A 4 -0.83 9.13 -26.83
C GLY A 4 -0.69 7.64 -27.17
N TYR A 5 0.15 6.91 -26.44
CA TYR A 5 0.39 5.48 -26.57
C TYR A 5 -0.13 4.67 -25.36
N GLY A 6 -0.92 5.30 -24.47
CA GLY A 6 -1.51 4.64 -23.31
C GLY A 6 -0.65 4.61 -22.04
N TYR A 7 0.50 5.28 -22.03
CA TYR A 7 1.27 5.49 -20.80
C TYR A 7 0.69 6.66 -20.00
N ASP A 8 -0.18 6.35 -19.05
CA ASP A 8 -0.93 7.34 -18.30
C ASP A 8 -0.61 7.37 -16.78
N LEU A 9 0.16 6.42 -16.25
CA LEU A 9 0.47 6.35 -14.81
C LEU A 9 1.82 6.99 -14.46
N CYS A 10 1.79 7.96 -13.55
CA CYS A 10 2.96 8.46 -12.84
C CYS A 10 2.90 7.97 -11.39
N SER A 11 3.76 7.01 -11.04
CA SER A 11 3.78 6.41 -9.69
C SER A 11 4.97 6.91 -8.88
N LEU A 12 4.73 7.29 -7.62
CA LEU A 12 5.75 7.57 -6.63
C LEU A 12 6.08 6.28 -5.88
N ASP A 13 7.30 5.78 -6.06
CA ASP A 13 7.82 4.65 -5.28
C ASP A 13 8.22 5.12 -3.85
N SER A 14 8.86 4.26 -3.06
CA SER A 14 9.21 4.56 -1.67
C SER A 14 9.87 5.93 -1.47
N GLY A 15 9.56 6.59 -0.33
CA GLY A 15 10.14 7.89 0.06
C GLY A 15 9.25 9.12 -0.13
N TRP A 16 8.00 8.97 -0.59
CA TRP A 16 7.05 10.10 -0.70
C TRP A 16 6.31 10.44 0.61
N SER A 17 6.29 9.52 1.58
CA SER A 17 5.53 9.60 2.83
C SER A 17 6.43 9.73 4.05
N VAL A 18 5.85 10.21 5.16
CA VAL A 18 6.52 10.21 6.46
C VAL A 18 6.81 8.75 6.86
N GLY A 19 7.99 8.53 7.45
CA GLY A 19 8.56 7.19 7.60
C GLY A 19 8.17 6.43 8.86
N ALA A 20 7.69 7.10 9.92
CA ALA A 20 7.53 6.47 11.24
C ALA A 20 6.25 6.84 11.99
N GLU A 21 5.40 7.70 11.43
CA GLU A 21 4.15 8.13 12.04
C GLU A 21 3.14 8.60 10.98
N GLY A 22 1.87 8.44 11.32
CA GLY A 22 0.73 8.92 10.57
C GLY A 22 0.08 10.15 11.18
N ASP A 23 -1.09 10.50 10.66
CA ASP A 23 -1.93 11.55 11.22
C ASP A 23 -2.50 11.20 12.61
N GLU A 24 -3.42 12.01 13.14
CA GLU A 24 -4.04 11.79 14.45
C GLU A 24 -4.78 10.44 14.58
N TYR A 25 -5.13 9.80 13.46
CA TYR A 25 -5.78 8.49 13.39
C TYR A 25 -4.84 7.37 12.92
N GLY A 26 -3.54 7.66 12.82
CA GLY A 26 -2.52 6.72 12.36
C GLY A 26 -2.64 6.34 10.89
N ARG A 27 -3.19 7.22 10.06
CA ARG A 27 -3.24 7.07 8.60
C ARG A 27 -1.96 7.62 7.96
N ILE A 28 -1.58 7.05 6.83
CA ILE A 28 -0.30 7.33 6.17
C ILE A 28 -0.31 8.74 5.56
N ILE A 29 0.62 9.60 5.97
CA ILE A 29 0.72 10.99 5.51
C ILE A 29 1.87 11.19 4.51
N TYR A 30 1.69 12.09 3.54
CA TYR A 30 2.78 12.48 2.64
C TYR A 30 3.79 13.38 3.35
N ASP A 31 5.06 13.31 2.94
CA ASP A 31 6.06 14.28 3.39
C ASP A 31 5.87 15.59 2.63
N SER A 32 5.25 16.56 3.31
CA SER A 32 4.96 17.88 2.75
C SER A 32 6.19 18.70 2.34
N SER A 33 7.39 18.33 2.81
CA SER A 33 8.64 18.97 2.38
C SER A 33 9.08 18.52 0.98
N ILE A 34 8.57 17.38 0.50
CA ILE A 34 8.93 16.78 -0.79
C ILE A 34 7.75 16.89 -1.77
N PHE A 35 6.54 16.54 -1.33
CA PHE A 35 5.34 16.49 -2.18
C PHE A 35 4.12 17.11 -1.51
N ASN A 36 3.27 17.75 -2.32
CA ASN A 36 1.87 17.96 -1.99
C ASN A 36 1.04 17.01 -2.87
N ILE A 37 0.63 15.87 -2.30
CA ILE A 37 0.02 14.77 -3.07
C ILE A 37 -1.30 15.18 -3.76
N PRO A 38 -2.27 15.84 -3.08
CA PRO A 38 -3.47 16.35 -3.76
C PRO A 38 -3.16 17.28 -4.93
N GLN A 39 -2.25 18.23 -4.75
CA GLN A 39 -1.88 19.17 -5.81
C GLN A 39 -1.17 18.47 -6.98
N LEU A 40 -0.35 17.46 -6.71
CA LEU A 40 0.28 16.63 -7.73
C LEU A 40 -0.77 15.82 -8.51
N ALA A 41 -1.74 15.24 -7.82
CA ALA A 41 -2.84 14.51 -8.45
C ALA A 41 -3.63 15.42 -9.40
N ASP A 42 -4.06 16.60 -8.92
CA ASP A 42 -4.76 17.60 -9.74
C ASP A 42 -3.94 18.00 -10.99
N HIS A 43 -2.63 18.20 -10.81
CA HIS A 43 -1.74 18.52 -11.91
C HIS A 43 -1.67 17.40 -12.95
N LEU A 44 -1.53 16.15 -12.52
CA LEU A 44 -1.50 14.98 -13.39
C LEU A 44 -2.84 14.77 -14.10
N HIS A 45 -3.96 14.86 -13.38
CA HIS A 45 -5.30 14.71 -13.96
C HIS A 45 -5.57 15.78 -15.01
N SER A 46 -5.10 17.03 -14.82
CA SER A 46 -5.21 18.10 -15.84
C SER A 46 -4.51 17.76 -17.17
N LYS A 47 -3.64 16.75 -17.17
CA LYS A 47 -2.89 16.24 -18.33
C LYS A 47 -3.38 14.87 -18.79
N ASN A 48 -4.51 14.39 -18.28
CA ASN A 48 -5.01 13.03 -18.49
C ASN A 48 -4.03 11.94 -18.02
N LEU A 49 -3.23 12.23 -16.99
CA LEU A 49 -2.34 11.27 -16.32
C LEU A 49 -2.95 10.89 -14.96
N LYS A 50 -2.48 9.78 -14.39
CA LYS A 50 -2.92 9.17 -13.13
C LYS A 50 -1.77 9.18 -12.12
N LEU A 51 -2.12 9.24 -10.83
CA LEU A 51 -1.14 9.20 -9.73
C LEU A 51 -1.12 7.83 -9.04
N GLY A 52 0.06 7.23 -8.92
CA GLY A 52 0.29 6.04 -8.11
C GLY A 52 1.12 6.33 -6.86
N VAL A 53 0.90 5.57 -5.78
CA VAL A 53 1.69 5.66 -4.55
C VAL A 53 2.10 4.29 -4.01
N TYR A 54 3.31 4.21 -3.47
CA TYR A 54 3.86 3.04 -2.78
C TYR A 54 3.52 3.00 -1.29
N ILE A 55 3.21 1.82 -0.76
CA ILE A 55 2.88 1.59 0.66
C ILE A 55 3.50 0.28 1.18
N VAL A 56 3.93 0.30 2.43
CA VAL A 56 4.28 -0.89 3.22
C VAL A 56 3.08 -1.32 4.09
N PRO A 57 2.78 -2.63 4.18
CA PRO A 57 1.74 -3.18 5.06
C PRO A 57 1.90 -2.77 6.53
N GLY A 58 0.75 -2.54 7.17
CA GLY A 58 0.66 -2.27 8.61
C GLY A 58 0.59 -0.79 9.00
N TYR A 59 0.14 -0.55 10.23
CA TYR A 59 0.13 0.79 10.83
C TYR A 59 1.51 1.11 11.44
N PHE A 60 1.82 2.38 11.68
CA PHE A 60 3.10 2.76 12.27
C PHE A 60 3.23 2.36 13.74
N ALA A 61 4.34 1.76 14.13
CA ALA A 61 4.55 1.32 15.52
C ALA A 61 4.44 2.47 16.54
N ASN A 62 4.83 3.69 16.18
CA ASN A 62 4.71 4.87 17.05
C ASN A 62 3.26 5.32 17.27
N ASP A 63 2.33 4.87 16.44
CA ASP A 63 0.93 5.26 16.47
C ASP A 63 0.06 4.28 17.27
N ALA A 64 0.65 3.29 17.97
CA ALA A 64 -0.08 2.22 18.65
C ALA A 64 -1.22 2.71 19.56
N ASN A 65 -1.06 3.88 20.20
CA ASN A 65 -2.07 4.46 21.10
C ASN A 65 -3.12 5.34 20.39
N LYS A 66 -2.92 5.68 19.10
CA LYS A 66 -3.89 6.44 18.33
C LYS A 66 -5.11 5.60 18.01
N THR A 67 -6.24 6.27 17.80
CA THR A 67 -7.52 5.62 17.54
C THR A 67 -7.77 5.53 16.03
N VAL A 68 -8.29 4.39 15.57
CA VAL A 68 -8.74 4.24 14.18
C VAL A 68 -9.91 5.18 13.93
N PHE A 69 -9.84 5.94 12.83
CA PHE A 69 -10.85 6.91 12.43
C PHE A 69 -12.29 6.36 12.54
N ASP A 70 -13.18 7.15 13.15
CA ASP A 70 -14.60 6.81 13.37
C ASP A 70 -14.84 5.52 14.18
N THR A 71 -13.93 5.20 15.11
CA THR A 71 -14.08 4.09 16.05
C THR A 71 -13.53 4.46 17.43
N ASN A 72 -13.64 3.55 18.39
CA ASN A 72 -12.92 3.63 19.67
C ASN A 72 -11.76 2.61 19.75
N TYR A 73 -11.41 1.95 18.64
CA TYR A 73 -10.32 0.98 18.62
C TYR A 73 -8.99 1.71 18.52
N SER A 74 -8.06 1.42 19.43
CA SER A 74 -6.66 1.80 19.29
C SER A 74 -5.98 0.98 18.19
N LEU A 75 -4.90 1.52 17.63
CA LEU A 75 -4.09 0.77 16.67
C LEU A 75 -3.46 -0.49 17.28
N SER A 76 -3.13 -0.45 18.59
CA SER A 76 -2.62 -1.60 19.32
C SER A 76 -3.60 -2.79 19.37
N GLU A 77 -4.91 -2.52 19.49
CA GLU A 77 -5.96 -3.55 19.52
C GLU A 77 -6.16 -4.22 18.16
N ILE A 78 -5.92 -3.49 17.07
CA ILE A 78 -6.06 -4.02 15.70
C ILE A 78 -4.77 -4.65 15.16
N GLY A 79 -3.67 -4.56 15.89
CA GLY A 79 -2.38 -5.15 15.52
C GLY A 79 -2.27 -6.61 15.94
N ASN A 80 -1.45 -7.38 15.23
CA ASN A 80 -1.08 -8.74 15.64
C ASN A 80 0.21 -8.79 16.49
N GLY A 81 0.80 -7.62 16.79
CA GLY A 81 2.03 -7.47 17.58
C GLY A 81 3.33 -7.74 16.80
N HIS A 82 3.25 -8.14 15.53
CA HIS A 82 4.41 -8.41 14.70
C HIS A 82 4.95 -7.10 14.09
N ASN A 83 6.13 -6.67 14.55
CA ASN A 83 6.85 -5.54 13.96
C ASN A 83 7.64 -6.02 12.74
N ASN A 84 7.33 -5.46 11.57
CA ASN A 84 7.92 -5.94 10.33
C ASN A 84 9.32 -5.39 10.01
N GLY A 85 9.88 -4.55 10.90
CA GLY A 85 11.19 -3.93 10.73
C GLY A 85 11.19 -2.68 9.83
N LEU A 86 10.02 -2.28 9.30
CA LEU A 86 9.84 -1.09 8.46
C LEU A 86 9.05 0.01 9.20
N ALA A 87 9.24 0.09 10.52
CA ALA A 87 8.46 0.93 11.43
C ALA A 87 6.95 0.63 11.43
N ARG A 88 6.52 -0.55 10.94
CA ARG A 88 5.12 -0.97 10.92
C ARG A 88 4.84 -2.16 11.81
N ILE A 89 3.61 -2.23 12.29
CA ILE A 89 3.02 -3.41 12.93
C ILE A 89 1.97 -4.00 11.98
N ASP A 90 2.06 -5.30 11.71
CA ASP A 90 1.08 -6.00 10.89
C ASP A 90 -0.29 -6.07 11.59
N LEU A 91 -1.35 -6.08 10.78
CA LEU A 91 -2.72 -6.07 11.27
C LEU A 91 -3.19 -7.47 11.71
N ASN A 92 -4.06 -7.49 12.72
CA ASN A 92 -4.89 -8.62 13.08
C ASN A 92 -6.22 -8.56 12.31
N TYR A 93 -6.29 -9.25 11.18
CA TYR A 93 -7.49 -9.25 10.31
C TYR A 93 -8.74 -9.90 10.93
N SER A 94 -8.62 -10.58 12.07
CA SER A 94 -9.79 -11.06 12.82
C SER A 94 -10.46 -9.96 13.65
N HIS A 95 -9.77 -8.84 13.89
CA HIS A 95 -10.34 -7.70 14.59
C HIS A 95 -11.05 -6.76 13.59
N PRO A 96 -12.33 -6.37 13.80
CA PRO A 96 -13.08 -5.55 12.84
C PRO A 96 -12.44 -4.17 12.59
N GLY A 97 -11.69 -3.66 13.55
CA GLY A 97 -10.92 -2.42 13.42
C GLY A 97 -9.84 -2.46 12.33
N ALA A 98 -9.33 -3.63 11.95
CA ALA A 98 -8.35 -3.75 10.85
C ALA A 98 -8.93 -3.28 9.51
N GLN A 99 -10.14 -3.75 9.17
CA GLN A 99 -10.83 -3.31 7.95
C GLN A 99 -11.21 -1.82 8.03
N LYS A 100 -11.60 -1.31 9.21
CA LYS A 100 -11.88 0.11 9.41
C LYS A 100 -10.65 0.99 9.19
N TRP A 101 -9.47 0.55 9.62
CA TRP A 101 -8.22 1.25 9.34
C TRP A 101 -7.90 1.26 7.84
N CYS A 102 -7.97 0.12 7.15
CA CYS A 102 -7.78 0.05 5.70
C CYS A 102 -8.75 0.96 4.93
N ASN A 103 -10.03 0.95 5.32
CA ASN A 103 -11.04 1.87 4.77
C ASN A 103 -10.58 3.32 4.91
N SER A 104 -10.20 3.73 6.13
CA SER A 104 -9.81 5.12 6.40
C SER A 104 -8.57 5.58 5.62
N VAL A 105 -7.61 4.68 5.39
CA VAL A 105 -6.40 4.95 4.58
C VAL A 105 -6.77 5.10 3.10
N ILE A 106 -7.60 4.20 2.57
CA ILE A 106 -8.03 4.26 1.17
C ILE A 106 -8.97 5.45 0.92
N ASP A 107 -9.87 5.78 1.85
CA ASP A 107 -10.71 6.98 1.78
C ASP A 107 -9.84 8.24 1.65
N GLN A 108 -8.76 8.32 2.42
CA GLN A 108 -7.80 9.41 2.36
C GLN A 108 -7.08 9.47 1.01
N PHE A 109 -6.60 8.34 0.49
CA PHE A 109 -5.97 8.28 -0.83
C PHE A 109 -6.94 8.66 -1.96
N ALA A 110 -8.20 8.24 -1.86
CA ALA A 110 -9.25 8.63 -2.80
C ALA A 110 -9.51 10.15 -2.76
N GLN A 111 -9.57 10.74 -1.56
CA GLN A 111 -9.71 12.19 -1.37
C GLN A 111 -8.52 12.97 -1.95
N TRP A 112 -7.31 12.41 -1.89
CA TRP A 112 -6.12 13.00 -2.48
C TRP A 112 -6.01 12.79 -3.99
N GLY A 113 -6.92 12.05 -4.61
CA GLY A 113 -6.89 11.80 -6.05
C GLY A 113 -5.91 10.70 -6.48
N VAL A 114 -5.48 9.82 -5.58
CA VAL A 114 -4.67 8.64 -5.94
C VAL A 114 -5.47 7.70 -6.84
N ASP A 115 -4.84 7.19 -7.89
CA ASP A 115 -5.41 6.25 -8.87
C ASP A 115 -4.88 4.82 -8.73
N MET A 116 -3.77 4.66 -8.03
CA MET A 116 -3.09 3.38 -7.91
C MET A 116 -2.33 3.29 -6.59
N VAL A 117 -2.43 2.13 -5.93
CA VAL A 117 -1.66 1.80 -4.73
C VAL A 117 -0.79 0.59 -5.05
N LYS A 118 0.51 0.70 -4.79
CA LYS A 118 1.46 -0.42 -4.79
C LYS A 118 1.70 -0.85 -3.34
N LEU A 119 1.20 -2.02 -2.95
CA LEU A 119 1.56 -2.66 -1.69
C LEU A 119 2.81 -3.51 -1.89
N ASP A 120 3.89 -3.16 -1.21
CA ASP A 120 5.14 -3.90 -1.30
C ASP A 120 5.43 -4.70 -0.02
N TYR A 121 6.42 -5.58 -0.04
CA TYR A 121 6.71 -6.51 1.07
C TYR A 121 5.50 -7.39 1.45
N VAL A 122 4.63 -7.70 0.48
CA VAL A 122 3.51 -8.62 0.66
C VAL A 122 4.05 -10.06 0.66
N THR A 123 3.58 -10.90 1.57
CA THR A 123 3.98 -12.30 1.75
C THR A 123 2.77 -13.22 1.67
N PRO A 124 2.97 -14.51 1.33
CA PRO A 124 4.25 -15.21 1.12
C PRO A 124 4.93 -14.93 -0.22
N GLY A 125 6.25 -15.12 -0.26
CA GLY A 125 7.07 -15.07 -1.47
C GLY A 125 8.12 -13.96 -1.47
N SER A 126 7.74 -12.76 -1.03
CA SER A 126 8.70 -11.65 -0.86
C SER A 126 9.91 -12.10 -0.05
N PRO A 127 11.14 -11.93 -0.57
CA PRO A 127 12.33 -12.01 0.25
C PRO A 127 12.25 -10.94 1.34
N ASP A 128 12.84 -11.22 2.50
CA ASP A 128 12.86 -10.26 3.59
C ASP A 128 13.71 -9.03 3.28
N ASN A 129 14.80 -9.18 2.53
CA ASN A 129 15.77 -8.10 2.28
C ASN A 129 16.25 -7.42 3.59
N GLY A 130 16.48 -8.22 4.64
CA GLY A 130 16.98 -7.75 5.93
C GLY A 130 15.92 -7.16 6.87
N VAL A 131 14.63 -7.20 6.51
CA VAL A 131 13.53 -6.81 7.41
C VAL A 131 12.92 -8.05 8.07
N ASN A 132 11.97 -7.87 8.99
CA ASN A 132 11.33 -8.98 9.68
C ASN A 132 9.96 -9.26 9.07
N LEU A 133 9.86 -9.95 7.92
CA LEU A 133 8.56 -10.18 7.28
C LEU A 133 7.76 -11.28 7.97
N LEU A 134 6.45 -11.02 8.15
CA LEU A 134 5.51 -12.04 8.57
C LEU A 134 5.43 -13.10 7.46
N LYS A 135 5.40 -14.38 7.82
CA LYS A 135 5.31 -15.48 6.84
C LYS A 135 4.13 -15.30 5.87
N ASP A 136 3.02 -14.77 6.38
CA ASP A 136 1.80 -14.55 5.63
C ASP A 136 1.14 -13.25 6.12
N ASN A 137 1.24 -12.19 5.31
CA ASN A 137 0.50 -10.94 5.51
C ASN A 137 -0.57 -10.72 4.43
N SER A 138 -0.94 -11.77 3.67
CA SER A 138 -1.83 -11.70 2.51
C SER A 138 -3.18 -11.03 2.79
N GLY A 139 -3.63 -11.05 4.04
CA GLY A 139 -4.83 -10.34 4.49
C GLY A 139 -4.83 -8.84 4.19
N ILE A 140 -3.66 -8.19 4.07
CA ILE A 140 -3.60 -6.75 3.71
C ILE A 140 -4.18 -6.49 2.32
N VAL A 141 -3.96 -7.43 1.40
CA VAL A 141 -4.42 -7.31 0.01
C VAL A 141 -5.95 -7.39 -0.02
N VAL A 142 -6.54 -8.33 0.73
CA VAL A 142 -8.00 -8.42 0.88
C VAL A 142 -8.56 -7.17 1.58
N CYS A 143 -7.88 -6.69 2.61
CA CYS A 143 -8.28 -5.51 3.38
C CYS A 143 -8.34 -4.25 2.49
N PHE A 144 -7.31 -4.03 1.68
CA PHE A 144 -7.25 -2.91 0.73
C PHE A 144 -8.21 -3.09 -0.44
N HIS A 145 -8.36 -4.31 -0.98
CA HIS A 145 -9.37 -4.61 -2.00
C HIS A 145 -10.78 -4.22 -1.55
N ASN A 146 -11.19 -4.67 -0.36
CA ASN A 146 -12.50 -4.35 0.20
C ASN A 146 -12.68 -2.84 0.45
N ALA A 147 -11.62 -2.14 0.87
CA ALA A 147 -11.63 -0.70 1.09
C ALA A 147 -11.76 0.07 -0.24
N ILE A 148 -11.06 -0.37 -1.28
CA ILE A 148 -11.14 0.17 -2.64
C ILE A 148 -12.54 -0.05 -3.24
N ALA A 149 -13.14 -1.22 -3.02
CA ALA A 149 -14.49 -1.54 -3.53
C ALA A 149 -15.60 -0.64 -2.96
N GLN A 150 -15.35 0.08 -1.86
CA GLN A 150 -16.28 1.06 -1.28
C GLN A 150 -16.15 2.46 -1.94
N GLN A 151 -15.10 2.69 -2.73
CA GLN A 151 -14.83 3.98 -3.33
C GLN A 151 -15.64 4.19 -4.61
N LYS A 152 -16.05 5.44 -4.84
CA LYS A 152 -16.57 5.87 -6.16
C LYS A 152 -15.44 6.05 -7.18
N ARG A 153 -14.24 6.35 -6.70
CA ARG A 153 -13.02 6.46 -7.51
C ARG A 153 -12.45 5.07 -7.71
N GLN A 154 -12.17 4.69 -8.95
CA GLN A 154 -11.41 3.48 -9.22
C GLN A 154 -9.96 3.68 -8.74
N ILE A 155 -9.46 2.79 -7.89
CA ILE A 155 -8.05 2.73 -7.48
C ILE A 155 -7.53 1.36 -7.89
N ARG A 156 -6.46 1.32 -8.68
CA ARG A 156 -5.77 0.08 -9.05
C ARG A 156 -4.93 -0.42 -7.88
N LEU A 157 -4.96 -1.72 -7.60
CA LEU A 157 -4.15 -2.35 -6.55
C LEU A 157 -3.07 -3.25 -7.17
N ASP A 158 -1.82 -2.82 -7.04
CA ASP A 158 -0.66 -3.64 -7.40
C ASP A 158 0.00 -4.18 -6.14
N ILE A 159 0.45 -5.43 -6.19
CA ILE A 159 1.11 -6.09 -5.06
C ILE A 159 2.50 -6.61 -5.44
N SER A 160 3.48 -6.39 -4.57
CA SER A 160 4.89 -6.76 -4.74
C SER A 160 5.52 -7.24 -3.42
N TRP A 161 6.63 -7.97 -3.44
CA TRP A 161 7.51 -8.36 -4.55
C TRP A 161 7.74 -9.88 -4.55
N LYS A 162 8.09 -10.47 -5.71
CA LYS A 162 8.29 -11.93 -5.85
C LYS A 162 7.24 -12.81 -5.15
N LEU A 163 5.96 -12.55 -5.40
CA LEU A 163 4.91 -13.23 -4.66
C LEU A 163 4.84 -14.73 -4.99
N SER A 164 4.54 -15.52 -3.95
CA SER A 164 4.27 -16.94 -4.13
C SER A 164 3.06 -17.11 -5.04
N ARG A 165 3.16 -18.08 -5.94
CA ARG A 165 2.09 -18.48 -6.87
C ARG A 165 1.53 -19.86 -6.50
N ASP A 166 1.83 -20.33 -5.29
CA ASP A 166 1.25 -21.55 -4.74
C ASP A 166 -0.14 -21.27 -4.17
N GLU A 167 -1.02 -22.27 -4.25
CA GLU A 167 -2.33 -22.20 -3.59
C GLU A 167 -2.18 -22.38 -2.07
N PRO A 168 -3.00 -21.71 -1.23
CA PRO A 168 -4.17 -20.90 -1.60
C PRO A 168 -3.87 -19.43 -1.93
N TYR A 169 -2.61 -19.00 -1.83
CA TYR A 169 -2.23 -17.59 -1.94
C TYR A 169 -2.42 -17.03 -3.34
N TYR A 170 -2.15 -17.83 -4.37
CA TYR A 170 -2.38 -17.40 -5.74
C TYR A 170 -3.84 -17.09 -6.04
N THR A 171 -4.79 -17.80 -5.43
CA THR A 171 -6.21 -17.43 -5.49
C THR A 171 -6.47 -16.08 -4.82
N ILE A 172 -5.89 -15.81 -3.65
CA ILE A 172 -6.02 -14.49 -2.99
C ILE A 172 -5.55 -13.38 -3.92
N TRP A 173 -4.38 -13.53 -4.53
CA TRP A 173 -3.82 -12.54 -5.43
C TRP A 173 -4.71 -12.29 -6.66
N ARG A 174 -5.11 -13.36 -7.36
CA ARG A 174 -5.93 -13.27 -8.56
C ARG A 174 -7.32 -12.69 -8.31
N THR A 175 -7.85 -12.85 -7.10
CA THR A 175 -9.17 -12.32 -6.74
C THR A 175 -9.10 -10.86 -6.27
N ASN A 176 -8.01 -10.44 -5.63
CA ASN A 176 -8.00 -9.19 -4.88
C ASN A 176 -7.07 -8.11 -5.44
N ALA A 177 -6.11 -8.44 -6.32
CA ALA A 177 -5.19 -7.48 -6.90
C ALA A 177 -5.33 -7.38 -8.43
N ASP A 178 -5.05 -6.20 -8.98
CA ASP A 178 -5.04 -5.97 -10.42
C ASP A 178 -3.74 -6.44 -11.07
N THR A 179 -2.62 -6.37 -10.34
CA THR A 179 -1.34 -6.94 -10.79
C THR A 179 -0.52 -7.52 -9.64
N ILE A 180 0.34 -8.48 -9.98
CA ILE A 180 1.32 -9.06 -9.06
C ILE A 180 2.73 -8.96 -9.61
N ARG A 181 3.71 -8.71 -8.75
CA ARG A 181 5.12 -8.86 -9.12
C ARG A 181 5.55 -10.32 -8.90
N THR A 182 6.02 -10.95 -9.98
CA THR A 182 6.39 -12.38 -10.01
C THR A 182 7.84 -12.67 -9.64
N ASP A 183 8.71 -11.66 -9.61
CA ASP A 183 10.13 -11.80 -9.31
C ASP A 183 10.65 -10.69 -8.37
N GLN A 184 11.94 -10.75 -8.04
CA GLN A 184 12.65 -9.74 -7.26
C GLN A 184 12.71 -8.39 -7.99
N ASP A 185 13.34 -7.38 -7.37
CA ASP A 185 13.71 -6.16 -8.07
C ASP A 185 14.51 -6.49 -9.34
N LEU A 186 14.01 -5.97 -10.46
CA LEU A 186 14.68 -6.08 -11.76
C LEU A 186 15.68 -4.94 -11.87
N ASN A 187 16.92 -5.21 -11.50
CA ASN A 187 18.02 -4.27 -11.64
C ASN A 187 18.75 -4.54 -12.96
N GLY A 188 18.94 -3.49 -13.76
CA GLY A 188 19.76 -3.53 -14.97
C GLY A 188 21.22 -3.73 -14.58
N GLY A 189 21.63 -4.96 -14.34
CA GLY A 189 23.04 -5.31 -14.12
C GLY A 189 23.85 -5.14 -15.40
N PRO A 190 25.18 -4.94 -15.29
CA PRO A 190 26.07 -4.93 -16.45
C PRO A 190 26.06 -6.33 -17.08
N GLY A 191 25.20 -6.55 -18.09
CA GLY A 191 25.05 -7.85 -18.73
C GLY A 191 23.75 -8.08 -19.50
N VAL A 192 22.74 -7.22 -19.37
CA VAL A 192 21.55 -7.29 -20.25
C VAL A 192 21.90 -6.60 -21.56
N GLN A 193 22.38 -7.37 -22.53
CA GLN A 193 22.39 -6.96 -23.94
C GLN A 193 20.93 -6.95 -24.43
N THR A 194 20.51 -5.80 -24.95
CA THR A 194 19.29 -5.61 -25.74
C THR A 194 19.33 -6.42 -27.02
#